data_AF-A0A806KGQ3-F1
#
_entry.id   AF-A0A806KGQ3-F1
#
_cell.length_a   1.000
_cell.length_b   1.000
_cell.length_c   1.000
_cell.angle_alpha   90.00
_cell.angle_beta   90.00
_cell.angle_gamma   90.00
#
_symmetry.space_group_name_H-M   'P 1'
#
loop_
_entity.id
_entity.type
_entity.pdbx_description
1 polymer ?
#
loop_
_entity_poly.entity_id
_entity_poly.type
_entity_poly.pdbx_seq_one_letter_code
_entity_poly.pdbx_strand_id
1 'polypeptide(L)'
;MPNIGAMPIHHSKMDSKGMARIFKAITEGPYPLALAPEGQVSYFTDSLPHLENGTIFIGFQAASQMADKNINIPVEILPLSIHLRYDKHGEAAMIKLLGKIEKLCDISNGNLPFTERLRQCREYILKINENRYNIKSDDSVSFETRLEKIVNAALETAERMLGINSGGSPKSDAAKDGAVSGDDFFPRLYKVRQLCWDKIFLPGVVSLEQKTVVERNAMDLGAGEAWYISRHQELADFGWYFRRPLPTEDAALHNRIEYVQNLYDFANRTMGGAIANRVNIFPRKVIIHAATVINLTERLPRYKENKKCAIAAGAADLEKAYLDSIKKANDLPN
;
A
#
# COMPACT_ATOMS: atom_id res chain seq x y z
N MET A 1 -7.74 -7.63 16.40
CA MET A 1 -6.86 -6.60 16.99
C MET A 1 -7.62 -5.65 17.96
N PRO A 2 -8.41 -6.10 18.94
CA PRO A 2 -8.65 -5.24 20.11
C PRO A 2 -7.38 -5.26 21.01
N ASN A 3 -7.05 -4.13 21.65
CA ASN A 3 -5.97 -3.94 22.65
C ASN A 3 -4.58 -3.46 22.17
N ILE A 4 -4.38 -3.12 20.89
CA ILE A 4 -3.10 -2.52 20.44
C ILE A 4 -3.08 -0.98 20.47
N GLY A 5 -4.13 -0.34 21.01
CA GLY A 5 -4.23 1.13 21.06
C GLY A 5 -4.44 1.81 19.70
N ALA A 6 -4.82 1.07 18.65
CA ALA A 6 -5.06 1.63 17.32
C ALA A 6 -6.33 2.49 17.27
N MET A 7 -6.26 3.61 16.53
CA MET A 7 -7.39 4.50 16.28
C MET A 7 -7.88 4.32 14.83
N PRO A 8 -9.13 3.86 14.61
CA PRO A 8 -9.67 3.75 13.26
C PRO A 8 -9.96 5.14 12.68
N ILE A 9 -9.56 5.34 11.42
CA ILE A 9 -9.77 6.58 10.65
C ILE A 9 -10.42 6.22 9.32
N HIS A 10 -11.46 6.97 8.93
CA HIS A 10 -12.09 6.82 7.61
C HIS A 10 -11.38 7.68 6.56
N HIS A 11 -11.02 7.08 5.42
CA HIS A 11 -10.27 7.76 4.35
C HIS A 11 -11.14 8.56 3.37
N SER A 12 -12.45 8.26 3.32
CA SER A 12 -13.37 8.73 2.27
C SER A 12 -14.31 9.87 2.71
N LYS A 13 -14.44 10.09 4.01
CA LYS A 13 -15.29 11.13 4.61
C LYS A 13 -14.45 11.94 5.57
N MET A 14 -14.74 13.24 5.67
CA MET A 14 -14.11 14.12 6.66
C MET A 14 -14.41 13.62 8.08
N ASP A 15 -13.51 12.82 8.64
CA ASP A 15 -13.64 12.26 9.98
C ASP A 15 -13.11 13.25 11.02
N SER A 16 -13.86 14.34 11.23
CA SER A 16 -13.50 15.38 12.20
C SER A 16 -13.35 14.81 13.62
N LYS A 17 -14.13 13.78 13.97
CA LYS A 17 -14.02 13.05 15.24
C LYS A 17 -12.74 12.21 15.31
N GLY A 18 -12.36 11.53 14.24
CA GLY A 18 -11.08 10.83 14.10
C GLY A 18 -9.90 11.77 14.24
N MET A 19 -9.91 12.90 13.52
CA MET A 19 -8.87 13.91 13.60
C MET A 19 -8.76 14.51 15.00
N ALA A 20 -9.88 14.82 15.66
CA ALA A 20 -9.86 15.29 17.05
C ALA A 20 -9.25 14.26 18.00
N ARG A 21 -9.52 12.96 17.80
CA ARG A 21 -8.90 11.87 18.58
C ARG A 21 -7.39 11.80 18.35
N ILE A 22 -6.92 11.93 17.12
CA ILE A 22 -5.49 12.00 16.78
C ILE A 22 -4.81 13.16 17.48
N PHE A 23 -5.37 14.37 17.37
CA PHE A 23 -4.78 15.55 18.03
C PHE A 23 -4.77 15.42 19.54
N LYS A 24 -5.84 14.89 20.14
CA LYS A 24 -5.88 14.60 21.57
C LYS A 24 -4.81 13.59 21.97
N ALA A 25 -4.60 12.53 21.19
CA ALA A 25 -3.57 11.53 21.45
C ALA A 25 -2.16 12.13 21.38
N ILE A 26 -1.88 13.03 20.43
CA ILE A 26 -0.57 13.69 20.31
C ILE A 26 -0.32 14.69 21.44
N THR A 27 -1.35 15.46 21.82
CA THR A 27 -1.20 16.60 22.76
C THR A 27 -1.39 16.22 24.23
N GLU A 28 -2.20 15.20 24.51
CA GLU A 28 -2.60 14.80 25.88
C GLU A 28 -2.33 13.32 26.16
N GLY A 29 -1.90 12.54 25.16
CA GLY A 29 -1.68 11.10 25.31
C GLY A 29 -0.35 10.77 26.01
N PRO A 30 -0.28 9.64 26.73
CA PRO A 30 0.93 9.23 27.44
C PRO A 30 1.99 8.56 26.54
N TYR A 31 1.69 8.32 25.26
CA TYR A 31 2.54 7.58 24.33
C TYR A 31 2.65 8.29 22.98
N PRO A 32 3.79 8.14 22.26
CA PRO A 32 3.92 8.67 20.90
C PRO A 32 2.94 8.00 19.95
N LEU A 33 2.48 8.76 18.96
CA LEU A 33 1.64 8.25 17.88
C LEU A 33 2.51 7.74 16.73
N ALA A 34 2.31 6.49 16.33
CA ALA A 34 2.91 5.94 15.11
C ALA A 34 2.00 6.20 13.91
N LEU A 35 2.55 6.75 12.83
CA LEU A 35 1.89 6.97 11.55
C LEU A 35 2.72 6.34 10.45
N ALA A 36 2.08 5.60 9.54
CA ALA A 36 2.70 5.15 8.30
C ALA A 36 2.47 6.26 7.25
N PRO A 37 3.48 7.07 6.90
CA PRO A 37 3.30 8.22 6.01
C PRO A 37 2.98 7.80 4.57
N GLU A 38 3.18 6.54 4.21
CA GLU A 38 2.87 5.97 2.89
C GLU A 38 1.36 5.72 2.69
N GLY A 39 0.56 5.74 3.75
CA GLY A 39 -0.88 5.49 3.72
C GLY A 39 -1.31 4.05 3.39
N GLN A 40 -0.41 3.23 2.84
CA GLN A 40 -0.63 1.83 2.45
C GLN A 40 0.61 0.97 2.75
N VAL A 41 0.50 -0.34 2.51
CA VAL A 41 1.61 -1.29 2.68
C VAL A 41 2.61 -1.12 1.55
N SER A 42 3.87 -0.81 1.88
CA SER A 42 5.00 -0.95 0.97
C SER A 42 5.37 -2.42 0.77
N TYR A 43 5.63 -2.79 -0.48
CA TYR A 43 6.00 -4.16 -0.86
C TYR A 43 7.50 -4.38 -0.99
N PHE A 44 8.30 -3.32 -0.83
CA PHE A 44 9.76 -3.34 -0.97
C PHE A 44 10.42 -2.49 0.10
N THR A 45 11.46 -3.02 0.73
CA THR A 45 12.22 -2.31 1.77
C THR A 45 13.11 -1.21 1.20
N ASP A 46 13.63 -1.42 -0.01
CA ASP A 46 14.66 -0.56 -0.61
C ASP A 46 14.09 0.55 -1.52
N SER A 47 12.77 0.74 -1.53
CA SER A 47 12.12 1.79 -2.32
C SER A 47 11.20 2.60 -1.44
N LEU A 48 11.26 3.91 -1.56
CA LEU A 48 10.33 4.82 -0.91
C LEU A 48 9.11 5.02 -1.82
N PRO A 49 7.91 4.53 -1.44
CA PRO A 49 6.69 4.88 -2.16
C PRO A 49 6.34 6.36 -1.92
N HIS A 50 5.28 6.82 -2.58
CA HIS A 50 4.73 8.15 -2.33
C HIS A 50 4.43 8.36 -0.83
N LEU A 51 4.87 9.50 -0.30
CA LEU A 51 4.57 9.91 1.07
C LEU A 51 3.44 10.93 1.07
N GLU A 52 2.42 10.63 1.86
CA GLU A 52 1.30 11.52 2.10
C GLU A 52 1.73 12.70 3.00
N ASN A 53 1.32 13.91 2.61
CA ASN A 53 1.56 15.12 3.38
C ASN A 53 0.82 15.15 4.74
N GLY A 54 -0.13 14.23 4.94
CA GLY A 54 -0.97 14.16 6.13
C GLY A 54 -0.17 14.08 7.43
N THR A 55 0.95 13.34 7.44
CA THR A 55 1.81 13.20 8.63
C THR A 55 2.38 14.54 9.09
N ILE A 56 2.90 15.33 8.14
CA ILE A 56 3.49 16.65 8.41
C ILE A 56 2.40 17.65 8.82
N PHE A 57 1.27 17.62 8.12
CA PHE A 57 0.11 18.47 8.42
C PHE A 57 -0.41 18.23 9.85
N ILE A 58 -0.61 16.95 10.23
CA ILE A 58 -1.07 16.57 11.58
C ILE A 58 -0.09 17.10 12.63
N GLY A 59 1.21 16.93 12.40
CA GLY A 59 2.25 17.39 13.31
C GLY A 59 2.24 18.92 13.49
N PHE A 60 2.15 19.70 12.41
CA PHE A 60 2.06 21.17 12.51
C PHE A 60 0.79 21.63 13.21
N GLN A 61 -0.34 20.96 12.97
CA GLN A 61 -1.59 21.29 13.63
C GLN A 61 -1.54 20.99 15.14
N ALA A 62 -0.90 19.88 15.53
CA ALA A 62 -0.64 19.59 16.95
C ALA A 62 0.31 20.63 17.57
N ALA A 63 1.40 20.98 16.89
CA ALA A 63 2.33 22.02 17.34
C ALA A 63 1.64 23.38 17.56
N SER A 64 0.75 23.77 16.64
CA SER A 64 -0.05 25.00 16.79
C SER A 64 -0.95 24.94 18.02
N GLN A 65 -1.64 23.82 18.27
CA GLN A 65 -2.50 23.67 19.45
C GLN A 65 -1.72 23.75 20.76
N MET A 66 -0.51 23.17 20.80
CA MET A 66 0.35 23.26 21.98
C MET A 66 0.77 24.71 22.24
N ALA A 67 1.16 25.44 21.19
CA ALA A 67 1.51 26.86 21.27
C ALA A 67 0.33 27.72 21.71
N ASP A 68 -0.87 27.49 21.17
CA ASP A 68 -2.09 28.24 21.53
C ASP A 68 -2.51 28.00 22.99
N LYS A 69 -2.19 26.83 23.55
CA LYS A 69 -2.38 26.49 24.98
C LYS A 69 -1.25 26.98 25.88
N ASN A 70 -0.24 27.68 25.35
CA ASN A 70 1.00 28.04 26.06
C ASN A 70 1.73 26.84 26.69
N ILE A 71 1.62 25.66 26.08
CA ILE A 71 2.34 24.46 26.51
C ILE A 71 3.66 24.40 25.76
N ASN A 72 4.78 24.57 26.48
CA ASN A 72 6.12 24.61 25.89
C ASN A 72 6.76 23.20 25.81
N ILE A 73 6.04 22.24 25.22
CA ILE A 73 6.56 20.90 24.91
C ILE A 73 6.71 20.81 23.38
N PRO A 74 7.90 20.44 22.86
CA PRO A 74 8.11 20.36 21.43
C PRO A 74 7.30 19.22 20.81
N VAL A 75 6.74 19.49 19.63
CA VAL A 75 6.08 18.48 18.78
C VAL A 75 7.06 18.10 17.68
N GLU A 76 7.39 16.82 17.66
CA GLU A 76 8.49 16.26 16.88
C GLU A 76 8.04 15.03 16.09
N ILE A 77 8.64 14.84 14.92
CA ILE A 77 8.49 13.60 14.14
C ILE A 77 9.83 12.88 14.17
N LEU A 78 9.81 11.62 14.62
CA LEU A 78 10.94 10.71 14.50
C LEU A 78 10.70 9.76 13.32
N PRO A 79 11.38 9.92 12.17
CA PRO A 79 11.25 8.98 11.07
C PRO A 79 11.87 7.62 11.45
N LEU A 80 11.08 6.55 11.34
CA LEU A 80 11.50 5.19 11.64
C LEU A 80 11.39 4.33 10.38
N SER A 81 12.52 3.79 9.93
CA SER A 81 12.57 2.87 8.79
C SER A 81 12.84 1.44 9.26
N ILE A 82 12.23 0.46 8.60
CA ILE A 82 12.33 -0.96 8.94
C ILE A 82 12.90 -1.68 7.73
N HIS A 83 14.03 -2.39 7.93
CA HIS A 83 14.69 -3.14 6.88
C HIS A 83 14.83 -4.61 7.22
N LEU A 84 14.57 -5.47 6.24
CA LEU A 84 14.64 -6.92 6.41
C LEU A 84 15.93 -7.47 5.79
N ARG A 85 16.62 -8.33 6.54
CA ARG A 85 17.80 -9.07 6.10
C ARG A 85 17.62 -10.56 6.35
N TYR A 86 18.26 -11.36 5.51
CA TYR A 86 18.08 -12.81 5.47
C TYR A 86 19.44 -13.50 5.35
N ASP A 87 19.51 -14.70 5.90
CA ASP A 87 20.67 -15.58 5.78
C ASP A 87 20.40 -16.72 4.78
N LYS A 88 21.29 -17.71 4.74
CA LYS A 88 21.16 -18.92 3.91
C LYS A 88 19.85 -19.70 4.13
N HIS A 89 19.24 -19.61 5.31
CA HIS A 89 17.96 -20.27 5.58
C HIS A 89 16.81 -19.52 4.91
N GLY A 90 16.87 -18.19 4.89
CA GLY A 90 15.99 -17.35 4.08
C GLY A 90 16.11 -17.63 2.59
N GLU A 91 17.33 -17.81 2.07
CA GLU A 91 17.57 -18.21 0.68
C GLU A 91 16.96 -19.58 0.34
N ALA A 92 17.14 -20.58 1.20
CA ALA A 92 16.52 -21.89 1.02
C ALA A 92 14.97 -21.80 1.03
N ALA A 93 14.40 -20.97 1.90
CA ALA A 93 12.96 -20.72 1.94
C ALA A 93 12.45 -19.99 0.68
N MET A 94 13.23 -19.05 0.15
CA MET A 94 12.96 -18.37 -1.12
C MET A 94 12.87 -19.36 -2.28
N ILE A 95 13.84 -20.27 -2.40
CA ILE A 95 13.85 -21.29 -3.47
C ILE A 95 12.62 -22.19 -3.36
N LYS A 96 12.21 -22.57 -2.14
CA LYS A 96 10.98 -23.36 -1.91
C LYS A 96 9.73 -22.58 -2.32
N LEU A 97 9.65 -21.29 -2.00
CA LEU A 97 8.51 -20.45 -2.38
C LEU A 97 8.44 -20.27 -3.90
N LEU A 98 9.58 -20.05 -4.56
CA LEU A 98 9.65 -20.02 -6.02
C LEU A 98 9.15 -21.34 -6.63
N GLY A 99 9.60 -22.48 -6.10
CA GLY A 99 9.11 -23.80 -6.53
C GLY A 99 7.61 -24.00 -6.33
N LYS A 100 7.01 -23.34 -5.33
CA LYS A 100 5.54 -23.33 -5.14
C LYS A 100 4.86 -22.49 -6.22
N ILE A 101 5.39 -21.32 -6.55
CA ILE A 101 4.85 -20.45 -7.61
C ILE A 101 4.91 -21.16 -8.96
N GLU A 102 6.04 -21.82 -9.27
CA GLU A 102 6.22 -22.60 -10.49
C GLU A 102 5.14 -23.67 -10.65
N LYS A 103 4.85 -24.41 -9.57
CA LYS A 103 3.75 -25.38 -9.54
C LYS A 103 2.37 -24.73 -9.72
N LEU A 104 2.15 -23.54 -9.15
CA LEU A 104 0.89 -22.81 -9.36
C LEU A 104 0.70 -22.35 -10.81
N CYS A 105 1.81 -22.12 -11.53
CA CYS A 105 1.78 -21.74 -12.95
C CYS A 105 1.83 -22.95 -13.90
N ASP A 106 1.94 -24.17 -13.37
CA ASP A 106 2.24 -25.40 -14.13
C ASP A 106 3.49 -25.28 -15.02
N ILE A 107 4.53 -24.61 -14.50
CA ILE A 107 5.80 -24.39 -15.18
C ILE A 107 6.89 -25.24 -14.52
N SER A 108 7.59 -26.04 -15.32
CA SER A 108 8.79 -26.77 -14.88
C SER A 108 10.03 -26.09 -15.45
N ASN A 109 10.68 -25.27 -14.64
CA ASN A 109 11.82 -24.47 -15.10
C ASN A 109 13.17 -25.21 -15.06
N GLY A 110 13.23 -26.46 -14.58
CA GLY A 110 14.46 -27.25 -14.53
C GLY A 110 15.67 -26.48 -13.95
N ASN A 111 16.74 -26.38 -14.76
CA ASN A 111 18.00 -25.70 -14.40
C ASN A 111 18.09 -24.25 -14.92
N LEU A 112 16.98 -23.60 -15.26
CA LEU A 112 17.01 -22.21 -15.73
C LEU A 112 17.59 -21.26 -14.66
N PRO A 113 18.28 -20.17 -15.08
CA PRO A 113 18.72 -19.11 -14.17
C PRO A 113 17.57 -18.49 -13.38
N PHE A 114 17.86 -18.00 -12.17
CA PHE A 114 16.86 -17.48 -11.24
C PHE A 114 15.98 -16.40 -11.87
N THR A 115 16.58 -15.44 -12.58
CA THR A 115 15.84 -14.34 -13.21
C THR A 115 14.89 -14.83 -14.29
N GLU A 116 15.29 -15.85 -15.06
CA GLU A 116 14.44 -16.42 -16.10
C GLU A 116 13.28 -17.23 -15.51
N ARG A 117 13.52 -17.96 -14.41
CA ARG A 117 12.45 -18.64 -13.66
C ARG A 117 11.36 -17.68 -13.21
N LEU A 118 11.77 -16.54 -12.64
CA LEU A 118 10.87 -15.47 -12.25
C LEU A 118 10.11 -14.90 -13.44
N ARG A 119 10.81 -14.63 -14.55
CA ARG A 119 10.22 -14.08 -15.77
C ARG A 119 9.08 -14.97 -16.27
N GLN A 120 9.31 -16.28 -16.41
CA GLN A 120 8.30 -17.20 -16.93
C GLN A 120 7.04 -17.25 -16.06
N CYS A 121 7.20 -17.34 -14.73
CA CYS A 121 6.08 -17.28 -13.80
C CYS A 121 5.33 -15.95 -13.89
N ARG A 122 6.07 -14.83 -13.93
CA ARG A 122 5.50 -13.48 -14.02
C ARG A 122 4.69 -13.27 -15.30
N GLU A 123 5.24 -13.66 -16.46
CA GLU A 123 4.56 -13.54 -17.75
C GLU A 123 3.33 -14.45 -17.82
N TYR A 124 3.39 -15.65 -17.25
CA TYR A 124 2.24 -16.54 -17.17
C TYR A 124 1.09 -15.91 -16.37
N ILE A 125 1.37 -15.42 -15.15
CA ILE A 125 0.38 -14.77 -14.29
C ILE A 125 -0.18 -13.50 -14.96
N LEU A 126 0.68 -12.73 -15.63
CA LEU A 126 0.26 -11.56 -16.39
C LEU A 126 -0.75 -11.94 -17.49
N LYS A 127 -0.44 -12.93 -18.32
CA LYS A 127 -1.31 -13.40 -19.42
C LYS A 127 -2.66 -13.91 -18.91
N ILE A 128 -2.72 -14.56 -17.74
CA ILE A 128 -3.99 -14.95 -17.10
C ILE A 128 -4.86 -13.72 -16.80
N ASN A 129 -4.27 -12.63 -16.32
CA ASN A 129 -5.01 -11.40 -16.05
C ASN A 129 -5.38 -10.64 -17.33
N GLU A 130 -4.50 -10.61 -18.34
CA GLU A 130 -4.85 -10.05 -19.66
C GLU A 130 -6.09 -10.74 -20.23
N ASN A 131 -6.10 -12.08 -20.22
CA ASN A 131 -7.25 -12.87 -20.66
C ASN A 131 -8.50 -12.58 -19.83
N ARG A 132 -8.38 -12.50 -18.49
CA ARG A 132 -9.50 -12.20 -17.58
C ARG A 132 -10.20 -10.89 -17.92
N TYR A 133 -9.44 -9.87 -18.32
CA TYR A 133 -9.96 -8.54 -18.64
C TYR A 133 -10.11 -8.29 -20.14
N ASN A 134 -9.99 -9.33 -20.98
CA ASN A 134 -10.06 -9.23 -22.44
C ASN A 134 -9.06 -8.21 -23.03
N ILE A 135 -7.87 -8.10 -22.44
CA ILE A 135 -6.78 -7.26 -22.93
C ILE A 135 -5.98 -8.08 -23.94
N LYS A 136 -5.77 -7.54 -25.14
CA LYS A 136 -4.91 -8.17 -26.13
C LYS A 136 -3.45 -8.13 -25.66
N SER A 137 -2.85 -9.29 -25.46
CA SER A 137 -1.42 -9.41 -25.15
C SER A 137 -0.57 -8.83 -26.28
N ASP A 138 0.44 -8.06 -25.91
CA ASP A 138 1.44 -7.51 -26.82
C ASP A 138 2.82 -7.68 -26.18
N ASP A 139 3.48 -8.78 -26.54
CA ASP A 139 4.78 -9.15 -25.98
C ASP A 139 5.91 -8.17 -26.45
N SER A 140 5.63 -7.22 -27.35
CA SER A 140 6.58 -6.16 -27.73
C SER A 140 6.63 -4.99 -26.73
N VAL A 141 5.64 -4.92 -25.83
CA VAL A 141 5.50 -3.85 -24.83
C VAL A 141 6.02 -4.33 -23.47
N SER A 142 6.55 -3.41 -22.67
CA SER A 142 7.08 -3.72 -21.35
C SER A 142 6.03 -4.33 -20.41
N PHE A 143 6.53 -5.10 -19.43
CA PHE A 143 5.70 -5.68 -18.39
C PHE A 143 4.89 -4.61 -17.65
N GLU A 144 5.51 -3.48 -17.34
CA GLU A 144 4.93 -2.39 -16.56
C GLU A 144 3.72 -1.77 -17.27
N THR A 145 3.84 -1.50 -18.57
CA THR A 145 2.73 -0.96 -19.38
C THR A 145 1.61 -1.97 -19.55
N ARG A 146 1.91 -3.27 -19.68
CA ARG A 146 0.88 -4.32 -19.74
C ARG A 146 0.16 -4.48 -18.39
N LEU A 147 0.91 -4.45 -17.29
CA LEU A 147 0.35 -4.51 -15.94
C LEU A 147 -0.54 -3.29 -15.66
N GLU A 148 -0.17 -2.10 -16.13
CA GLU A 148 -0.98 -0.91 -16.00
C GLU A 148 -2.36 -1.04 -16.67
N LYS A 149 -2.41 -1.61 -17.88
CA LYS A 149 -3.70 -1.93 -18.54
C LYS A 149 -4.56 -2.86 -17.68
N ILE A 150 -3.95 -3.87 -17.05
CA ILE A 150 -4.65 -4.77 -16.11
C ILE A 150 -5.15 -4.02 -14.87
N VAL A 151 -4.32 -3.18 -14.26
CA VAL A 151 -4.69 -2.39 -13.07
C VAL A 151 -5.91 -1.52 -13.36
N ASN A 152 -5.92 -0.85 -14.51
CA ASN A 152 -7.04 0.00 -14.94
C ASN A 152 -8.31 -0.82 -15.21
N ALA A 153 -8.20 -1.92 -15.98
CA ALA A 153 -9.34 -2.76 -16.31
C ALA A 153 -9.95 -3.47 -15.08
N ALA A 154 -9.11 -3.84 -14.10
CA ALA A 154 -9.55 -4.36 -12.82
C ALA A 154 -10.37 -3.32 -12.05
N LEU A 155 -9.88 -2.08 -11.98
CA LEU A 155 -10.57 -1.00 -11.28
C LEU A 155 -11.89 -0.62 -11.96
N GLU A 156 -11.89 -0.48 -13.29
CA GLU A 156 -13.11 -0.25 -14.08
C GLU A 156 -14.14 -1.38 -13.91
N THR A 157 -13.68 -2.62 -13.78
CA THR A 157 -14.55 -3.74 -13.50
C THR A 157 -15.21 -3.62 -12.14
N ALA A 158 -14.45 -3.27 -11.09
CA ALA A 158 -15.00 -3.04 -9.77
C ALA A 158 -16.00 -1.85 -9.76
N GLU A 159 -15.67 -0.75 -10.44
CA GLU A 159 -16.53 0.43 -10.57
C GLU A 159 -17.86 0.11 -11.26
N ARG A 160 -17.81 -0.63 -12.37
CA ARG A 160 -19.00 -1.08 -13.11
C ARG A 160 -19.88 -2.00 -12.26
N MET A 161 -19.29 -2.94 -11.52
CA MET A 161 -20.06 -3.83 -10.63
C MET A 161 -20.73 -3.07 -9.47
N LEU A 162 -20.17 -1.92 -9.07
CA LEU A 162 -20.76 -1.03 -8.06
C LEU A 162 -21.74 0.00 -8.63
N GLY A 163 -21.94 0.03 -9.96
CA GLY A 163 -22.77 1.06 -10.62
C GLY A 163 -22.19 2.47 -10.51
N ILE A 164 -20.87 2.59 -10.33
CA ILE A 164 -20.19 3.89 -10.33
C ILE A 164 -20.08 4.32 -11.79
N ASN A 165 -20.81 5.38 -12.17
CA ASN A 165 -20.55 6.03 -13.45
C ASN A 165 -19.11 6.57 -13.41
N SER A 166 -18.24 6.00 -14.22
CA SER A 166 -16.88 6.50 -14.48
C SER A 166 -16.99 7.84 -15.21
N GLY A 167 -17.42 8.87 -14.47
CA GLY A 167 -17.57 10.24 -14.96
C GLY A 167 -16.19 10.85 -15.16
N GLY A 168 -15.57 10.50 -16.28
CA GLY A 168 -14.28 11.02 -16.71
C GLY A 168 -13.31 9.91 -17.06
N SER A 169 -13.17 9.63 -18.35
CA SER A 169 -11.85 9.36 -18.93
C SER A 169 -10.85 10.41 -18.39
N PRO A 170 -9.54 10.09 -18.31
CA PRO A 170 -8.57 10.97 -17.69
C PRO A 170 -8.68 12.40 -18.25
N LYS A 171 -8.89 13.39 -17.38
CA LYS A 171 -8.92 14.82 -17.75
C LYS A 171 -7.52 15.40 -18.02
N SER A 172 -6.49 14.56 -18.03
CA SER A 172 -5.13 14.97 -18.40
C SER A 172 -4.85 14.58 -19.84
N ASP A 173 -4.30 15.50 -20.61
CA ASP A 173 -3.74 15.27 -21.96
C ASP A 173 -2.65 14.16 -22.01
N ALA A 174 -2.24 13.63 -20.85
CA ALA A 174 -1.38 12.46 -20.68
C ALA A 174 -2.03 11.11 -21.05
N ALA A 175 -3.35 11.08 -21.32
CA ALA A 175 -4.06 9.86 -21.71
C ALA A 175 -3.67 9.29 -23.09
N LYS A 176 -2.84 10.00 -23.87
CA LYS A 176 -2.38 9.53 -25.19
C LYS A 176 -1.45 8.32 -25.11
N ASP A 177 -0.84 8.07 -23.95
CA ASP A 177 0.12 6.96 -23.76
C ASP A 177 -0.35 5.89 -22.76
N GLY A 178 -1.63 5.93 -22.34
CA GLY A 178 -2.22 4.89 -21.48
C GLY A 178 -1.79 4.90 -20.01
N ALA A 179 -1.00 5.90 -19.60
CA ALA A 179 -0.55 6.05 -18.22
C ALA A 179 -1.65 6.64 -17.33
N VAL A 180 -1.99 5.97 -16.22
CA VAL A 180 -2.83 6.52 -15.15
C VAL A 180 -1.91 7.15 -14.12
N SER A 181 -2.03 8.47 -13.97
CA SER A 181 -1.30 9.19 -12.92
C SER A 181 -1.78 8.74 -11.54
N GLY A 182 -0.87 8.80 -10.55
CA GLY A 182 -1.23 8.52 -9.15
C GLY A 182 -2.37 9.40 -8.62
N ASP A 183 -2.52 10.59 -9.20
CA ASP A 183 -3.57 11.57 -8.87
C ASP A 183 -4.99 11.06 -9.18
N ASP A 184 -5.18 10.18 -10.16
CA ASP A 184 -6.49 9.58 -10.49
C ASP A 184 -6.68 8.19 -9.85
N PHE A 185 -5.59 7.42 -9.71
CA PHE A 185 -5.64 6.04 -9.24
C PHE A 185 -6.18 5.91 -7.80
N PHE A 186 -5.54 6.58 -6.83
CA PHE A 186 -5.89 6.39 -5.41
C PHE A 186 -7.30 6.86 -5.05
N PRO A 187 -7.80 8.02 -5.56
CA PRO A 187 -9.19 8.41 -5.31
C PRO A 187 -10.21 7.37 -5.80
N ARG A 188 -10.00 6.79 -6.99
CA ARG A 188 -10.86 5.73 -7.54
C ARG A 188 -10.79 4.46 -6.70
N LEU A 189 -9.58 4.03 -6.35
CA LEU A 189 -9.33 2.86 -5.51
C LEU A 189 -10.04 2.98 -4.15
N TYR A 190 -9.88 4.11 -3.46
CA TYR A 190 -10.48 4.36 -2.15
C TYR A 190 -12.01 4.45 -2.21
N LYS A 191 -12.57 5.01 -3.30
CA LYS A 191 -14.02 5.05 -3.52
C LYS A 191 -14.60 3.64 -3.64
N VAL A 192 -14.00 2.78 -4.46
CA VAL A 192 -14.40 1.37 -4.61
C VAL A 192 -14.32 0.64 -3.27
N ARG A 193 -13.17 0.78 -2.57
CA ARG A 193 -12.94 0.16 -1.27
C ARG A 193 -13.99 0.57 -0.24
N GLN A 194 -14.30 1.86 -0.13
CA GLN A 194 -15.30 2.35 0.80
C GLN A 194 -16.69 1.79 0.52
N LEU A 195 -17.11 1.76 -0.75
CA LEU A 195 -18.44 1.24 -1.12
C LEU A 195 -18.56 -0.26 -0.83
N CYS A 196 -17.48 -1.03 -1.01
CA CYS A 196 -17.44 -2.42 -0.60
C CYS A 196 -17.55 -2.56 0.93
N TRP A 197 -16.82 -1.72 1.68
CA TRP A 197 -16.90 -1.70 3.14
C TRP A 197 -18.28 -1.31 3.67
N ASP A 198 -18.96 -0.36 3.04
CA ASP A 198 -20.31 0.05 3.45
C ASP A 198 -21.33 -1.11 3.28
N LYS A 199 -21.13 -1.98 2.29
CA LYS A 199 -21.93 -3.22 2.11
C LYS A 199 -21.59 -4.33 3.12
N ILE A 200 -20.37 -4.35 3.67
CA ILE A 200 -19.91 -5.38 4.61
C ILE A 200 -20.16 -4.98 6.06
N PHE A 201 -19.83 -3.75 6.44
CA PHE A 201 -19.91 -3.26 7.81
C PHE A 201 -21.21 -2.51 8.12
N LEU A 202 -22.04 -2.26 7.10
CA LEU A 202 -23.41 -1.76 7.24
C LEU A 202 -23.53 -0.52 8.15
N PRO A 203 -22.86 0.59 7.81
CA PRO A 203 -22.85 1.78 8.66
C PRO A 203 -24.28 2.27 8.93
N GLY A 204 -24.59 2.51 10.20
CA GLY A 204 -25.93 2.92 10.66
C GLY A 204 -26.86 1.76 11.02
N VAL A 205 -26.48 0.50 10.77
CA VAL A 205 -27.21 -0.66 11.29
C VAL A 205 -26.76 -0.93 12.72
N VAL A 206 -27.65 -0.66 13.68
CA VAL A 206 -27.35 -0.77 15.12
C VAL A 206 -27.37 -2.22 15.60
N SER A 207 -28.25 -3.05 15.02
CA SER A 207 -28.45 -4.44 15.42
C SER A 207 -28.96 -5.26 14.23
N LEU A 208 -28.35 -6.43 14.02
CA LEU A 208 -28.81 -7.40 13.02
C LEU A 208 -29.99 -8.24 13.56
N GLU A 209 -30.19 -8.27 14.87
CA GLU A 209 -31.25 -9.05 15.55
C GLU A 209 -32.64 -8.47 15.28
N GLN A 210 -32.72 -7.17 14.99
CA GLN A 210 -33.97 -6.48 14.64
C GLN A 210 -34.38 -6.65 13.17
N LYS A 211 -33.57 -7.35 12.36
CA LYS A 211 -33.84 -7.62 10.96
C LYS A 211 -34.55 -8.96 10.80
N THR A 212 -35.52 -9.01 9.89
CA THR A 212 -36.14 -10.26 9.47
C THR A 212 -35.10 -11.17 8.81
N VAL A 213 -35.40 -12.47 8.75
CA VAL A 213 -34.54 -13.45 8.08
C VAL A 213 -34.26 -13.05 6.63
N VAL A 214 -35.27 -12.58 5.90
CA VAL A 214 -35.11 -12.16 4.49
C VAL A 214 -34.21 -10.93 4.37
N GLU A 215 -34.41 -9.90 5.20
CA GLU A 215 -33.53 -8.72 5.19
C GLU A 215 -32.08 -9.06 5.52
N ARG A 216 -31.85 -9.92 6.52
CA ARG A 216 -30.50 -10.35 6.87
C ARG A 216 -29.83 -11.09 5.71
N ASN A 217 -30.52 -12.05 5.10
CA ASN A 217 -29.97 -12.80 3.96
C ASN A 217 -29.71 -11.90 2.73
N ALA A 218 -30.54 -10.86 2.51
CA ALA A 218 -30.28 -9.87 1.47
C ALA A 218 -29.02 -9.02 1.76
N MET A 219 -28.77 -8.68 3.03
CA MET A 219 -27.54 -8.01 3.44
C MET A 219 -26.32 -8.91 3.30
N ASP A 220 -26.42 -10.19 3.67
CA ASP A 220 -25.35 -11.18 3.50
C ASP A 220 -24.99 -11.36 2.02
N LEU A 221 -25.99 -11.41 1.14
CA LEU A 221 -25.78 -11.43 -0.31
C LEU A 221 -25.00 -10.19 -0.77
N GLY A 222 -25.39 -9.00 -0.31
CA GLY A 222 -24.69 -7.75 -0.64
C GLY A 222 -23.25 -7.71 -0.13
N ALA A 223 -22.98 -8.28 1.06
CA ALA A 223 -21.62 -8.44 1.58
C ALA A 223 -20.79 -9.43 0.73
N GLY A 224 -21.42 -10.53 0.26
CA GLY A 224 -20.81 -11.48 -0.66
C GLY A 224 -20.44 -10.85 -2.01
N GLU A 225 -21.34 -10.07 -2.61
CA GLU A 225 -21.07 -9.30 -3.82
C GLU A 225 -19.88 -8.34 -3.62
N ALA A 226 -19.90 -7.57 -2.53
CA ALA A 226 -18.82 -6.65 -2.19
C ALA A 226 -17.47 -7.36 -2.00
N TRP A 227 -17.48 -8.59 -1.47
CA TRP A 227 -16.29 -9.41 -1.32
C TRP A 227 -15.67 -9.77 -2.68
N TYR A 228 -16.48 -10.19 -3.66
CA TYR A 228 -15.99 -10.48 -5.02
C TYR A 228 -15.49 -9.21 -5.73
N ILE A 229 -16.22 -8.10 -5.62
CA ILE A 229 -15.81 -6.81 -6.19
C ILE A 229 -14.45 -6.38 -5.62
N SER A 230 -14.24 -6.57 -4.32
CA SER A 230 -12.99 -6.22 -3.64
C SER A 230 -11.78 -6.97 -4.20
N ARG A 231 -11.94 -8.15 -4.81
CA ARG A 231 -10.82 -8.90 -5.42
C ARG A 231 -10.23 -8.20 -6.63
N HIS A 232 -11.06 -7.51 -7.42
CA HIS A 232 -10.58 -6.67 -8.52
C HIS A 232 -9.82 -5.45 -7.99
N GLN A 233 -10.38 -4.78 -6.98
CA GLN A 233 -9.73 -3.66 -6.29
C GLN A 233 -8.37 -4.07 -5.72
N GLU A 234 -8.30 -5.24 -5.10
CA GLU A 234 -7.11 -5.77 -4.47
C GLU A 234 -6.00 -6.14 -5.47
N LEU A 235 -6.37 -6.67 -6.64
CA LEU A 235 -5.43 -6.89 -7.73
C LEU A 235 -4.87 -5.56 -8.24
N ALA A 236 -5.73 -4.55 -8.43
CA ALA A 236 -5.33 -3.21 -8.88
C ALA A 236 -4.37 -2.54 -7.88
N ASP A 237 -4.72 -2.57 -6.60
CA ASP A 237 -3.91 -2.04 -5.48
C ASP A 237 -2.51 -2.67 -5.47
N PHE A 238 -2.43 -4.01 -5.48
CA PHE A 238 -1.14 -4.70 -5.53
C PHE A 238 -0.36 -4.42 -6.82
N GLY A 239 -1.03 -4.48 -7.98
CA GLY A 239 -0.41 -4.26 -9.29
C GLY A 239 0.19 -2.87 -9.44
N TRP A 240 -0.37 -1.87 -8.75
CA TRP A 240 0.21 -0.54 -8.68
C TRP A 240 1.63 -0.55 -8.08
N TYR A 241 1.85 -1.34 -7.04
CA TYR A 241 3.16 -1.43 -6.39
C TYR A 241 4.11 -2.43 -7.07
N PHE A 242 3.59 -3.44 -7.77
CA PHE A 242 4.40 -4.51 -8.39
C PHE A 242 5.00 -4.12 -9.75
N ARG A 243 5.78 -3.03 -9.79
CA ARG A 243 6.41 -2.50 -11.02
C ARG A 243 7.94 -2.54 -11.00
N ARG A 244 8.51 -3.31 -10.07
CA ARG A 244 9.96 -3.44 -9.94
C ARG A 244 10.51 -4.33 -11.08
N PRO A 245 11.66 -3.98 -11.69
CA PRO A 245 12.37 -4.85 -12.61
C PRO A 245 12.69 -6.21 -11.97
N LEU A 246 12.85 -7.23 -12.81
CA LEU A 246 13.28 -8.54 -12.35
C LEU A 246 14.68 -8.43 -11.70
N PRO A 247 14.89 -8.97 -10.49
CA PRO A 247 16.21 -9.03 -9.90
C PRO A 247 17.09 -10.00 -10.70
N THR A 248 18.37 -9.65 -10.84
CA THR A 248 19.43 -10.49 -11.38
C THR A 248 19.94 -11.49 -10.34
N GLU A 249 20.75 -12.46 -10.76
CA GLU A 249 21.34 -13.49 -9.89
C GLU A 249 22.23 -12.89 -8.79
N ASP A 250 22.91 -11.78 -9.08
CA ASP A 250 23.81 -11.03 -8.21
C ASP A 250 23.11 -9.99 -7.32
N ALA A 251 21.80 -9.79 -7.51
CA ALA A 251 21.03 -8.89 -6.66
C ALA A 251 21.08 -9.33 -5.19
N ALA A 252 21.09 -8.35 -4.28
CA ALA A 252 21.10 -8.61 -2.85
C ALA A 252 19.98 -9.58 -2.43
N LEU A 253 20.27 -10.47 -1.48
CA LEU A 253 19.37 -11.58 -1.13
C LEU A 253 17.98 -11.08 -0.69
N HIS A 254 17.89 -9.99 0.07
CA HIS A 254 16.61 -9.41 0.48
C HIS A 254 15.78 -8.93 -0.72
N ASN A 255 16.41 -8.36 -1.76
CA ASN A 255 15.74 -7.94 -2.98
C ASN A 255 15.19 -9.13 -3.77
N ARG A 256 15.95 -10.23 -3.86
CA ARG A 256 15.50 -11.49 -4.48
C ARG A 256 14.32 -12.11 -3.71
N ILE A 257 14.40 -12.12 -2.38
CA ILE A 257 13.35 -12.64 -1.48
C ILE A 257 12.06 -11.85 -1.61
N GLU A 258 12.13 -10.52 -1.51
CA GLU A 258 10.96 -9.65 -1.61
C GLU A 258 10.27 -9.82 -2.96
N TYR A 259 11.05 -9.91 -4.05
CA TYR A 259 10.48 -10.14 -5.37
C TYR A 259 9.72 -11.48 -5.44
N VAL A 260 10.29 -12.56 -4.91
CA VAL A 260 9.61 -13.88 -4.89
C VAL A 260 8.33 -13.83 -4.05
N GLN A 261 8.34 -13.15 -2.91
CA GLN A 261 7.12 -12.96 -2.10
C GLN A 261 6.07 -12.14 -2.85
N ASN A 262 6.47 -11.08 -3.53
CA ASN A 262 5.56 -10.23 -4.31
C ASN A 262 5.04 -10.97 -5.55
N LEU A 263 5.85 -11.80 -6.20
CA LEU A 263 5.40 -12.66 -7.29
C LEU A 263 4.37 -13.70 -6.79
N TYR A 264 4.56 -14.26 -5.60
CA TYR A 264 3.53 -15.09 -4.96
C TYR A 264 2.26 -14.28 -4.70
N ASP A 265 2.37 -13.05 -4.20
CA ASP A 265 1.22 -12.18 -3.99
C ASP A 265 0.50 -11.85 -5.30
N PHE A 266 1.23 -11.69 -6.41
CA PHE A 266 0.62 -11.49 -7.72
C PHE A 266 -0.21 -12.72 -8.14
N ALA A 267 0.35 -13.92 -7.99
CA ALA A 267 -0.39 -15.17 -8.20
C ALA A 267 -1.60 -15.27 -7.26
N ASN A 268 -1.43 -14.94 -5.98
CA ASN A 268 -2.48 -14.97 -4.97
C ASN A 268 -3.64 -14.02 -5.31
N ARG A 269 -3.38 -12.75 -5.66
CA ARG A 269 -4.43 -11.81 -6.10
C ARG A 269 -5.08 -12.26 -7.40
N THR A 270 -4.30 -12.85 -8.30
CA THR A 270 -4.84 -13.47 -9.51
C THR A 270 -5.82 -14.59 -9.16
N MET A 271 -5.55 -15.42 -8.15
CA MET A 271 -6.47 -16.47 -7.71
C MET A 271 -7.65 -15.95 -6.86
N GLY A 272 -7.78 -14.64 -6.64
CA GLY A 272 -8.83 -14.07 -5.78
C GLY A 272 -8.51 -14.16 -4.29
N GLY A 273 -7.24 -14.28 -3.92
CA GLY A 273 -6.76 -14.16 -2.54
C GLY A 273 -6.58 -12.70 -2.10
N ALA A 274 -6.32 -12.52 -0.80
CA ALA A 274 -6.10 -11.21 -0.17
C ALA A 274 -4.72 -11.10 0.50
N ILE A 275 -4.40 -9.94 1.07
CA ILE A 275 -3.12 -9.71 1.79
C ILE A 275 -2.92 -10.67 2.97
N ALA A 276 -4.01 -11.14 3.57
CA ALA A 276 -3.99 -12.12 4.65
C ALA A 276 -3.37 -13.47 4.23
N ASN A 277 -3.29 -13.75 2.92
CA ASN A 277 -2.70 -14.96 2.36
C ASN A 277 -1.21 -14.81 1.99
N ARG A 278 -0.60 -13.64 2.23
CA ARG A 278 0.83 -13.40 1.94
C ARG A 278 1.71 -14.38 2.69
N VAL A 279 2.66 -14.98 1.98
CA VAL A 279 3.65 -15.88 2.59
C VAL A 279 4.87 -15.08 3.02
N ASN A 280 5.17 -15.10 4.32
CA ASN A 280 6.35 -14.47 4.90
C ASN A 280 7.52 -15.46 4.99
N ILE A 281 8.70 -15.04 4.52
CA ILE A 281 9.93 -15.84 4.65
C ILE A 281 10.60 -15.56 6.01
N PHE A 282 11.06 -16.64 6.64
CA PHE A 282 11.77 -16.66 7.92
C PHE A 282 12.94 -17.67 7.86
N PRO A 283 13.98 -17.52 8.70
CA PRO A 283 14.21 -16.42 9.64
C PRO A 283 14.57 -15.12 8.93
N ARG A 284 14.31 -13.99 9.59
CA ARG A 284 14.67 -12.66 9.10
C ARG A 284 15.19 -11.80 10.24
N LYS A 285 16.26 -11.06 9.98
CA LYS A 285 16.80 -10.03 10.88
C LYS A 285 16.13 -8.71 10.52
N VAL A 286 15.67 -8.00 11.54
CA VAL A 286 15.04 -6.68 11.39
C VAL A 286 16.05 -5.63 11.80
N ILE A 287 16.30 -4.66 10.92
CA ILE A 287 17.08 -3.47 11.19
C ILE A 287 16.09 -2.31 11.30
N ILE A 288 16.02 -1.71 12.49
CA ILE A 288 15.22 -0.51 12.72
C ILE A 288 16.18 0.66 12.76
N HIS A 289 16.04 1.62 11.84
CA HIS A 289 16.84 2.83 11.83
C HIS A 289 15.97 4.04 12.14
N ALA A 290 16.32 4.72 13.23
CA ALA A 290 15.74 5.97 13.66
C ALA A 290 16.56 7.13 13.06
N ALA A 291 15.94 7.90 12.18
CA ALA A 291 16.58 9.05 11.55
C ALA A 291 16.57 10.28 12.47
N THR A 292 17.16 11.37 11.99
CA THR A 292 17.12 12.65 12.71
C THR A 292 15.69 13.14 12.90
N VAL A 293 15.41 13.63 14.10
CA VAL A 293 14.12 14.20 14.46
C VAL A 293 13.82 15.47 13.63
N ILE A 294 12.58 15.58 13.16
CA ILE A 294 12.04 16.79 12.54
C ILE A 294 11.24 17.54 13.61
N ASN A 295 11.81 18.62 14.13
CA ASN A 295 11.14 19.47 15.12
C ASN A 295 10.17 20.43 14.42
N LEU A 296 8.87 20.24 14.65
CA LEU A 296 7.83 21.06 14.02
C LEU A 296 7.51 22.32 14.83
N THR A 297 7.73 22.29 16.14
CA THR A 297 7.58 23.46 17.01
C THR A 297 8.52 24.59 16.60
N GLU A 298 9.80 24.30 16.35
CA GLU A 298 10.78 25.29 15.85
C GLU A 298 10.40 25.87 14.48
N ARG A 299 9.64 25.10 13.68
CA ARG A 299 9.22 25.48 12.33
C ARG A 299 7.87 26.19 12.30
N LEU A 300 7.20 26.35 13.44
CA LEU A 300 5.89 27.01 13.54
C LEU A 300 5.85 28.43 12.96
N PRO A 301 6.87 29.30 13.14
CA PRO A 301 6.86 30.63 12.53
C PRO A 301 6.68 30.58 11.01
N ARG A 302 7.46 29.72 10.33
CA ARG A 302 7.35 29.51 8.87
C ARG A 302 6.01 28.90 8.47
N TYR A 303 5.45 28.01 9.29
CA TYR A 303 4.12 27.44 9.04
C TYR A 303 3.00 28.49 9.14
N LYS A 304 3.10 29.43 10.08
CA LYS A 304 2.15 30.54 10.23
C LYS A 304 2.23 31.53 9.06
N GLU A 305 3.42 31.76 8.51
CA GLU A 305 3.63 32.59 7.33
C GLU A 305 3.11 31.92 6.04
N ASN A 306 3.48 30.65 5.80
CA ASN A 306 3.08 29.93 4.61
C ASN A 306 2.95 28.41 4.87
N LYS A 307 1.72 27.99 5.15
CA LYS A 307 1.38 26.59 5.44
C LYS A 307 1.82 25.62 4.34
N LYS A 308 1.57 25.96 3.07
CA LYS A 308 1.86 25.08 1.94
C LYS A 308 3.36 24.83 1.80
N CYS A 309 4.16 25.88 1.86
CA CYS A 309 5.62 25.77 1.78
C CYS A 309 6.21 25.03 2.98
N ALA A 310 5.72 25.30 4.20
CA ALA A 310 6.21 24.64 5.40
C ALA A 310 5.89 23.13 5.40
N ILE A 311 4.69 22.73 4.96
CA ILE A 311 4.32 21.31 4.82
C ILE A 311 5.20 20.64 3.77
N ALA A 312 5.37 21.25 2.60
CA ALA A 312 6.21 20.69 1.54
C ALA A 312 7.68 20.52 2.00
N ALA A 313 8.23 21.49 2.72
CA ALA A 313 9.58 21.40 3.28
C ALA A 313 9.70 20.27 4.33
N GLY A 314 8.71 20.12 5.22
CA GLY A 314 8.68 19.01 6.18
C GLY A 314 8.56 17.65 5.49
N ALA A 315 7.78 17.56 4.42
CA ALA A 315 7.62 16.33 3.65
C ALA A 315 8.91 15.95 2.91
N ALA A 316 9.61 16.94 2.31
CA ALA A 316 10.91 16.72 1.68
C ALA A 316 11.98 16.25 2.68
N ASP A 317 11.99 16.80 3.90
CA ASP A 317 12.90 16.33 4.96
C ASP A 317 12.59 14.91 5.41
N LEU A 318 11.29 14.57 5.50
CA LEU A 318 10.84 13.21 5.83
C LEU A 318 11.25 12.22 4.73
N GLU A 319 11.05 12.58 3.47
CA GLU A 319 11.46 11.80 2.30
C GLU A 319 12.98 11.55 2.32
N LYS A 320 13.76 12.62 2.50
CA LYS A 320 15.21 12.54 2.62
C LYS A 320 15.64 11.62 3.76
N ALA A 321 15.00 11.72 4.93
CA ALA A 321 15.32 10.87 6.08
C ALA A 321 15.12 9.38 5.78
N TYR A 322 14.07 9.02 5.04
CA TYR A 322 13.87 7.63 4.60
C TYR A 322 14.89 7.18 3.56
N LEU A 323 15.18 8.01 2.56
CA LEU A 323 16.20 7.70 1.54
C LEU A 323 17.59 7.49 2.16
N ASP A 324 17.99 8.37 3.10
CA ASP A 324 19.24 8.24 3.84
C ASP A 324 19.27 6.95 4.68
N SER A 325 18.11 6.56 5.23
CA SER A 325 17.98 5.32 6.00
C SER A 325 18.10 4.07 5.13
N ILE A 326 17.49 4.06 3.94
CA ILE A 326 17.63 2.99 2.94
C ILE A 326 19.10 2.83 2.55
N LYS A 327 19.78 3.94 2.24
CA LYS A 327 21.21 3.93 1.92
C LYS A 327 22.04 3.30 3.03
N LYS A 328 21.87 3.78 4.28
CA LYS A 328 22.58 3.24 5.44
C LYS A 328 22.32 1.76 5.66
N ALA A 329 21.09 1.31 5.47
CA ALA A 329 20.74 -0.10 5.63
C ALA A 329 21.43 -0.97 4.57
N ASN A 330 21.60 -0.47 3.35
CA ASN A 330 22.27 -1.17 2.26
C ASN A 330 23.80 -1.20 2.41
N ASP A 331 24.37 -0.23 3.12
CA ASP A 331 25.80 -0.19 3.45
C ASP A 331 26.18 -1.14 4.62
N LEU A 332 25.19 -1.70 5.34
CA LEU A 332 25.45 -2.64 6.41
C LEU A 332 25.88 -4.02 5.85
N PRO A 333 26.90 -4.66 6.44
CA PRO A 333 27.28 -6.02 6.04
C PRO A 333 26.12 -7.00 6.27
N ASN A 334 25.93 -7.90 5.29
CA ASN A 334 24.87 -8.92 5.29
C ASN A 334 24.96 -9.88 6.49
#